data_AF-A0A1A7Z3X8-F1
#
_entry.id   AF-A0A1A7Z3X8-F1
#
_cell.length_a   1.000
_cell.length_b   1.000
_cell.length_c   1.000
_cell.angle_alpha   90.00
_cell.angle_beta   90.00
_cell.angle_gamma   90.00
#
_symmetry.space_group_name_H-M   'P 1'
#
loop_
_entity.id
_entity.type
_entity.pdbx_description
1 polymer ?
#
loop_
_entity_poly.entity_id
_entity_poly.type
_entity_poly.pdbx_seq_one_letter_code
_entity_poly.pdbx_strand_id
1 'polypeptide(L)'
;SECVCVGGRLCRKAPWGVVVYIKYRTLNVFFVFRDAYRVALAPHHSWMLRQAAEIVFLALPDRQYFLKLVCVQTQQEATPILRIIIHALSLVHTRTQQILAKYELLELP
;
A
#
# COMPACT_ATOMS: atom_id res chain seq x y z
N SER A 1 -25.58 -25.48 -3.76
CA SER A 1 -24.24 -25.80 -4.31
C SER A 1 -23.21 -24.91 -3.64
N GLU A 2 -22.77 -25.30 -2.45
CA GLU A 2 -21.79 -24.55 -1.67
C GLU A 2 -20.37 -24.78 -2.21
N CYS A 3 -19.66 -23.70 -2.51
CA CYS A 3 -18.22 -23.74 -2.72
C CYS A 3 -17.54 -23.43 -1.39
N VAL A 4 -17.04 -24.48 -0.72
CA VAL A 4 -16.13 -24.33 0.42
C VAL A 4 -14.72 -24.57 -0.08
N CYS A 5 -13.87 -23.53 -0.03
CA CYS A 5 -12.46 -23.66 -0.31
C CYS A 5 -11.71 -23.91 1.00
N VAL A 6 -11.23 -25.15 1.16
CA VAL A 6 -10.50 -25.63 2.33
C VAL A 6 -9.25 -24.76 2.56
N GLY A 7 -9.11 -24.22 3.77
CA GLY A 7 -8.04 -23.28 4.13
C GLY A 7 -8.47 -21.80 4.27
N GLY A 8 -9.74 -21.52 4.59
CA GLY A 8 -10.20 -20.19 5.02
C GLY A 8 -10.35 -19.14 3.91
N ARG A 9 -10.49 -19.54 2.64
CA ARG A 9 -10.65 -18.63 1.49
C ARG A 9 -12.00 -18.84 0.81
N LEU A 10 -12.67 -17.76 0.38
CA LEU A 10 -13.97 -17.83 -0.30
C LEU A 10 -13.77 -18.06 -1.80
N CYS A 11 -14.39 -19.09 -2.37
CA CYS A 11 -14.40 -19.36 -3.81
C CYS A 11 -15.80 -19.11 -4.38
N ARG A 12 -15.90 -18.36 -5.47
CA ARG A 12 -17.16 -18.21 -6.22
C ARG A 12 -17.06 -18.97 -7.54
N LYS A 13 -18.17 -19.59 -7.92
CA LYS A 13 -18.34 -20.23 -9.23
C LYS A 13 -18.79 -19.18 -10.24
N ALA A 14 -18.05 -19.04 -11.33
CA ALA A 14 -18.43 -18.18 -12.44
C ALA A 14 -19.57 -18.83 -13.25
N PRO A 15 -20.34 -18.04 -14.05
CA PRO A 15 -21.46 -18.56 -14.85
C PRO A 15 -21.08 -19.70 -15.81
N TRP A 16 -19.81 -19.77 -16.21
CA TRP A 16 -19.24 -20.78 -17.11
C TRP A 16 -18.68 -22.02 -16.39
N GLY A 17 -19.06 -22.25 -15.12
CA GLY A 17 -18.64 -23.42 -14.35
C GLY A 17 -17.20 -23.39 -13.81
N VAL A 18 -16.43 -22.35 -14.11
CA VAL A 18 -15.06 -22.15 -13.62
C VAL A 18 -15.06 -21.69 -12.17
N VAL A 19 -14.20 -22.26 -11.34
CA VAL A 19 -13.95 -21.81 -9.96
C VAL A 19 -12.93 -20.68 -10.01
N VAL A 20 -13.32 -19.48 -9.60
CA VAL A 20 -12.41 -18.34 -9.51
C VAL A 20 -11.99 -18.15 -8.07
N TYR A 21 -10.68 -18.08 -7.85
CA TYR A 21 -10.11 -17.64 -6.57
C TYR A 21 -10.35 -16.14 -6.44
N ILE A 22 -11.41 -15.79 -5.73
CA ILE A 22 -11.79 -14.43 -5.43
C ILE A 22 -11.12 -14.05 -4.11
N LYS A 23 -9.91 -13.49 -4.19
CA LYS A 23 -9.17 -12.97 -3.02
C LYS A 23 -9.78 -11.65 -2.54
N TYR A 24 -11.00 -11.70 -2.02
CA TYR A 24 -11.74 -10.54 -1.52
C TYR A 24 -11.77 -10.54 0.01
N ARG A 25 -10.63 -10.19 0.62
CA ARG A 25 -10.50 -9.47 1.89
C ARG A 25 -9.02 -9.41 2.25
N THR A 26 -8.59 -8.26 2.77
CA THR A 26 -7.21 -7.98 3.23
C THR A 26 -6.18 -7.82 2.11
N LEU A 27 -6.08 -6.60 1.55
CA LEU A 27 -4.81 -6.11 1.01
C LEU A 27 -3.76 -6.30 2.12
N ASN A 28 -2.78 -7.17 1.86
CA ASN A 28 -1.67 -7.34 2.79
C ASN A 28 -0.84 -6.05 2.75
N VAL A 29 -0.59 -5.45 3.92
CA VAL A 29 0.12 -4.16 4.03
C VAL A 29 1.47 -4.22 3.30
N PHE A 30 2.11 -5.39 3.32
CA PHE A 30 3.30 -5.71 2.52
C PHE A 30 3.21 -5.26 1.07
N PHE A 31 2.19 -5.69 0.32
CA PHE A 31 2.09 -5.41 -1.12
C PHE A 31 1.89 -3.92 -1.38
N VAL A 32 1.06 -3.25 -0.55
CA VAL A 32 0.79 -1.82 -0.69
C VAL A 32 2.06 -1.00 -0.47
N PHE A 33 2.82 -1.30 0.59
CA PHE A 33 4.08 -0.60 0.89
C PHE A 33 5.17 -0.90 -0.14
N ARG A 34 5.27 -2.16 -0.59
CA ARG A 34 6.23 -2.55 -1.61
C ARG A 34 5.98 -1.83 -2.94
N ASP A 35 4.74 -1.78 -3.39
CA ASP A 35 4.39 -1.12 -4.65
C ASP A 35 4.61 0.40 -4.57
N ALA A 36 4.19 1.03 -3.48
CA ALA A 36 4.44 2.45 -3.24
C ALA A 36 5.94 2.77 -3.21
N TYR A 37 6.74 1.96 -2.52
CA TYR A 37 8.20 2.14 -2.45
C TYR A 37 8.85 1.98 -3.82
N ARG A 38 8.44 0.98 -4.60
CA ARG A 38 8.98 0.71 -5.95
C ARG A 38 8.78 1.87 -6.91
N VAL A 39 7.63 2.53 -6.85
CA VAL A 39 7.32 3.67 -7.73
C VAL A 39 8.01 4.95 -7.26
N ALA A 40 8.06 5.19 -5.95
CA ALA A 40 8.49 6.49 -5.42
C ALA A 40 9.98 6.55 -5.04
N LEU A 41 10.46 5.64 -4.18
CA LEU A 41 11.80 5.77 -3.56
C LEU A 41 12.83 4.81 -4.15
N ALA A 42 12.41 3.65 -4.65
CA ALA A 42 13.33 2.65 -5.15
C ALA A 42 14.31 3.18 -6.22
N PRO A 43 13.90 4.05 -7.19
CA PRO A 43 14.83 4.59 -8.18
C PRO A 43 16.04 5.30 -7.56
N HIS A 44 15.85 5.99 -6.43
CA HIS A 44 16.88 6.78 -5.75
C HIS A 44 17.70 6.00 -4.71
N HIS A 45 17.34 4.75 -4.42
CA HIS A 45 18.04 3.91 -3.43
C HIS A 45 18.95 2.87 -4.07
N SER A 46 20.08 2.59 -3.41
CA SER A 46 21.01 1.52 -3.79
C SER A 46 20.36 0.13 -3.67
N TRP A 47 20.94 -0.86 -4.36
CA TRP A 47 20.43 -2.23 -4.34
C TRP A 47 20.27 -2.79 -2.92
N MET A 48 21.24 -2.54 -2.04
CA MET A 48 21.21 -2.99 -0.65
C MET A 48 20.02 -2.42 0.12
N LEU A 49 19.76 -1.10 -0.03
CA LEU A 49 18.62 -0.44 0.62
C LEU A 49 17.28 -0.93 0.09
N ARG A 50 17.19 -1.28 -1.20
CA ARG A 50 15.99 -1.91 -1.78
C ARG A 50 15.71 -3.27 -1.13
N GLN A 51 16.73 -4.11 -0.92
CA GLN A 51 16.56 -5.40 -0.24
C GLN A 51 16.13 -5.22 1.22
N ALA A 52 16.78 -4.29 1.94
CA ALA A 52 16.42 -3.97 3.32
C ALA A 52 14.96 -3.51 3.45
N ALA A 53 14.49 -2.67 2.52
CA ALA A 53 13.10 -2.21 2.50
C ALA A 53 12.11 -3.37 2.30
N GLU A 54 12.38 -4.29 1.36
CA GLU A 54 11.49 -5.46 1.16
C GLU A 54 11.42 -6.35 2.42
N ILE A 55 12.52 -6.51 3.16
CA ILE A 55 12.54 -7.26 4.44
C ILE A 55 11.70 -6.56 5.50
N VAL A 56 11.82 -5.23 5.65
CA VAL A 56 11.02 -4.46 6.61
C VAL A 56 9.53 -4.58 6.31
N PHE A 57 9.15 -4.54 5.03
CA PHE A 57 7.75 -4.67 4.65
C PHE A 57 7.18 -6.06 4.95
N LEU A 58 7.99 -7.12 4.88
CA LEU A 58 7.56 -8.48 5.27
C LEU A 58 7.27 -8.58 6.78
N ALA A 59 7.95 -7.78 7.59
CA ALA A 59 7.74 -7.71 9.04
C ALA A 59 6.53 -6.85 9.45
N LEU A 60 5.85 -6.18 8.49
CA LEU A 60 4.69 -5.35 8.81
C LEU A 60 3.51 -6.22 9.30
N PRO A 61 2.76 -5.73 10.31
CA PRO A 61 1.64 -6.47 10.86
C PRO A 61 0.45 -6.52 9.89
N ASP A 62 -0.57 -7.31 10.25
CA ASP A 62 -1.85 -7.31 9.54
C ASP A 62 -2.44 -5.89 9.44
N ARG A 63 -3.26 -5.66 8.41
CA ARG A 63 -3.87 -4.36 8.12
C ARG A 63 -4.73 -3.82 9.27
N GLN A 64 -5.46 -4.67 9.98
CA GLN A 64 -6.28 -4.22 11.10
C GLN A 64 -5.41 -3.74 12.27
N TYR A 65 -4.36 -4.48 12.60
CA TYR A 65 -3.40 -4.08 13.63
C TYR A 65 -2.60 -2.83 13.21
N PHE A 66 -2.21 -2.73 11.94
CA PHE A 66 -1.55 -1.54 11.39
C PHE A 66 -2.43 -0.29 11.52
N LEU A 67 -3.73 -0.38 11.22
CA LEU A 67 -4.66 0.75 11.37
C LEU A 67 -4.80 1.22 12.82
N LYS A 68 -4.80 0.28 13.78
CA LYS A 68 -4.79 0.60 15.21
C LYS A 68 -3.50 1.31 15.64
N LEU A 69 -2.35 0.89 15.10
CA LEU A 69 -1.05 1.54 15.36
C LEU A 69 -1.02 2.99 14.87
N VAL A 70 -1.67 3.30 13.74
CA VAL A 70 -1.79 4.67 13.22
C VAL A 70 -2.97 5.45 13.84
N CYS A 71 -3.37 5.07 15.05
CA CYS A 71 -4.43 5.70 15.85
C CYS A 71 -5.80 5.78 15.13
N VAL A 72 -6.14 4.75 14.35
CA VAL A 72 -7.47 4.62 13.77
C VAL A 72 -8.15 3.31 14.21
N GLN A 73 -9.29 3.44 14.89
CA GLN A 73 -10.02 2.32 15.49
C GLN A 73 -10.69 1.44 14.43
N THR A 74 -11.22 2.04 13.36
CA THR A 74 -11.93 1.33 12.28
C THR A 74 -11.52 1.81 10.89
N GLN A 75 -11.54 0.92 9.89
CA GLN A 75 -11.23 1.28 8.50
C GLN A 75 -12.15 2.39 7.95
N GLN A 76 -13.40 2.41 8.40
CA GLN A 76 -14.39 3.39 8.00
C GLN A 76 -13.99 4.81 8.45
N GLU A 77 -13.46 4.95 9.66
CA GLU A 77 -12.91 6.21 10.18
C GLU A 77 -11.56 6.57 9.53
N ALA A 78 -10.76 5.57 9.13
CA ALA A 78 -9.45 5.81 8.53
C ALA A 78 -9.54 6.52 7.19
N THR A 79 -10.53 6.13 6.39
CA THR A 79 -10.68 6.60 5.01
C THR A 79 -10.83 8.13 4.89
N PRO A 80 -11.74 8.79 5.63
CA PRO A 80 -11.86 10.25 5.57
C PRO A 80 -10.62 10.97 6.12
N ILE A 81 -10.02 10.48 7.21
CA ILE A 81 -8.81 11.07 7.81
C ILE A 81 -7.64 10.98 6.83
N LEU A 82 -7.40 9.80 6.27
CA LEU A 82 -6.35 9.58 5.26
C LEU A 82 -6.57 10.45 4.03
N ARG A 83 -7.82 10.66 3.60
CA ARG A 83 -8.11 11.56 2.47
C ARG A 83 -7.67 13.00 2.75
N ILE A 84 -7.93 13.51 3.95
CA ILE A 84 -7.50 14.86 4.36
C ILE A 84 -5.97 14.94 4.35
N ILE A 85 -5.31 13.95 4.95
CA ILE A 85 -3.84 13.89 5.01
C ILE A 85 -3.24 13.81 3.60
N ILE A 86 -3.76 12.94 2.74
CA ILE A 86 -3.30 12.79 1.35
C ILE A 86 -3.44 14.10 0.60
N HIS A 87 -4.58 14.79 0.74
CA HIS A 87 -4.80 16.07 0.07
C HIS A 87 -3.78 17.13 0.53
N ALA A 88 -3.58 17.26 1.85
CA ALA A 88 -2.60 18.19 2.41
C ALA A 88 -1.17 17.87 1.96
N LEU A 89 -0.76 16.60 2.04
CA LEU A 89 0.56 16.14 1.60
C LEU A 89 0.76 16.33 0.10
N SER A 90 -0.27 16.07 -0.72
CA SER A 90 -0.21 16.28 -2.17
C SER A 90 0.03 17.75 -2.51
N LEU A 91 -0.62 18.68 -1.80
CA LEU A 91 -0.43 20.11 -1.99
C LEU A 91 1.01 20.53 -1.66
N VAL A 92 1.51 20.10 -0.50
CA VAL A 92 2.87 20.43 -0.05
C VAL A 92 3.90 19.81 -0.99
N HIS A 93 3.78 18.52 -1.29
CA HIS A 93 4.69 17.82 -2.20
C HIS A 93 4.74 18.48 -3.58
N THR A 94 3.59 18.81 -4.17
CA THR A 94 3.53 19.48 -5.47
C THR A 94 4.27 20.82 -5.45
N ARG A 95 4.05 21.65 -4.41
CA ARG A 95 4.73 22.94 -4.27
C ARG A 95 6.23 22.77 -4.09
N THR A 96 6.66 21.83 -3.24
CA THR A 96 8.08 21.54 -3.01
C THR A 96 8.75 21.05 -4.29
N GLN A 97 8.12 20.13 -5.02
CA GLN A 97 8.64 19.61 -6.30
C GLN A 97 8.76 20.72 -7.35
N GLN A 98 7.78 21.60 -7.47
CA GLN A 98 7.85 22.75 -8.37
C GLN A 98 9.02 23.69 -8.04
N ILE A 99 9.25 23.97 -6.75
CA ILE A 99 10.35 24.83 -6.30
C ILE A 99 11.70 24.16 -6.56
N LEU A 100 11.86 22.88 -6.18
CA LEU A 100 13.09 22.14 -6.45
C LEU A 100 13.36 22.08 -7.96
N ALA A 101 12.34 21.88 -8.79
CA ALA A 101 12.49 21.84 -10.25
C ALA A 101 12.91 23.18 -10.82
N LYS A 102 12.34 24.27 -10.30
CA LYS A 102 12.72 25.63 -10.70
C LYS A 102 14.20 25.93 -10.46
N TYR A 103 14.80 25.34 -9.43
CA TYR A 103 16.21 25.53 -9.08
C TYR A 103 17.12 24.37 -9.51
N GLU A 104 16.62 23.42 -10.32
CA GLU A 104 17.36 22.23 -10.77
C GLU A 104 17.90 21.35 -9.62
N LEU A 105 17.18 21.37 -8.50
CA LEU A 105 17.50 20.67 -7.24
C LEU A 105 16.72 19.36 -7.07
N LEU A 106 16.33 18.67 -8.15
CA LEU A 106 15.68 17.34 -8.03
C LEU A 106 16.72 16.21 -7.91
N GLU A 107 17.85 16.36 -8.58
CA GLU A 107 18.90 15.35 -8.68
C GLU A 107 20.15 15.85 -7.94
N LEU A 108 20.02 16.15 -6.65
CA LEU A 108 21.21 16.45 -5.85
C LEU A 108 22.05 15.18 -5.70
N PRO A 109 23.39 15.29 -5.82
CA PRO A 109 24.31 14.18 -5.61
C PRO A 109 24.33 13.70 -4.15
#